data_AF-A0AAN6SQW3-F1
#
_entry.id   AF-A0AAN6SQW3-F1
#
_cell.length_a   1.000
_cell.length_b   1.000
_cell.length_c   1.000
_cell.angle_alpha   90.00
_cell.angle_beta   90.00
_cell.angle_gamma   90.00
#
_symmetry.space_group_name_H-M   'P 1'
#
loop_
_entity.id
_entity.type
_entity.pdbx_description
1 polymer ?
#
loop_
_entity_poly.entity_id
_entity_poly.type
_entity_poly.pdbx_seq_one_letter_code
_entity_poly.pdbx_strand_id
1 'polypeptide(L)'
;MEMVISNLLFDKDYNLVGIVDWEWSRVVPAQLMMPPIWLMASNLEFVLLIQDSYNKQVRYLRAAVQEREKALGLLPRLSTEWEALETWCHPAVALGLNYPEHAFLVYWDLVFRNVVPRTWGATEEEDEQRDKNEVIPRIRAFMEASEERQAFLERKIREQLEFFEVEKEHYGFKVPRRIVKRHS
;
A
#
# COMPACT_ATOMS: atom_id res chain seq x y z
N MET A 1 -16.14 -0.92 1.50
CA MET A 1 -17.11 0.02 0.92
C MET A 1 -16.47 0.63 -0.30
N GLU A 2 -16.79 0.12 -1.48
CA GLU A 2 -16.53 0.87 -2.70
C GLU A 2 -17.53 2.02 -2.74
N MET A 3 -17.09 3.23 -2.36
CA MET A 3 -17.92 4.42 -2.56
C MET A 3 -17.88 4.80 -4.04
N VAL A 4 -18.66 4.09 -4.84
CA VAL A 4 -18.96 4.47 -6.22
C VAL A 4 -20.04 5.55 -6.23
N ILE A 5 -19.96 6.48 -7.19
CA ILE A 5 -20.93 7.59 -7.31
C ILE A 5 -22.38 7.09 -7.38
N SER A 6 -22.62 5.89 -7.92
CA SER A 6 -23.94 5.26 -7.98
C SER A 6 -24.58 5.02 -6.61
N ASN A 7 -23.78 4.99 -5.54
CA ASN A 7 -24.25 4.73 -4.18
C ASN A 7 -24.52 6.04 -3.41
N LEU A 8 -24.35 7.20 -4.04
CA LEU A 8 -24.62 8.52 -3.48
C LEU A 8 -25.89 9.11 -4.09
N LEU A 9 -26.80 9.60 -3.25
CA LEU A 9 -28.01 10.30 -3.68
C LEU A 9 -27.82 11.80 -3.51
N PHE A 10 -28.02 12.55 -4.59
CA PHE A 10 -28.00 14.01 -4.59
C PHE A 10 -29.39 14.56 -4.84
N ASP A 11 -29.70 15.70 -4.23
CA ASP A 11 -30.89 16.47 -4.60
C ASP A 11 -30.66 17.28 -5.89
N LYS A 12 -31.69 18.02 -6.30
CA LYS A 12 -31.67 18.88 -7.50
C LYS A 12 -30.63 20.01 -7.45
N ASP A 13 -30.15 20.35 -6.26
CA ASP A 13 -29.18 21.41 -6.01
C ASP A 13 -27.77 20.84 -5.75
N TYR A 14 -27.56 19.55 -6.06
CA TYR A 14 -26.31 18.79 -5.86
C TYR A 14 -25.88 18.63 -4.40
N ASN A 15 -26.79 18.74 -3.44
CA ASN A 15 -26.48 18.38 -2.05
C ASN A 15 -26.56 16.87 -1.88
N LEU A 16 -25.57 16.27 -1.21
CA LEU A 16 -25.62 14.86 -0.82
C LEU A 16 -26.72 14.65 0.23
N VAL A 17 -27.78 13.92 -0.13
CA VAL A 17 -28.95 13.69 0.73
C VAL A 17 -29.05 12.25 1.26
N GLY A 18 -28.28 11.32 0.70
CA GLY A 18 -28.29 9.94 1.17
C GLY A 18 -27.15 9.10 0.62
N ILE A 19 -26.89 8.00 1.31
CA ILE A 19 -26.00 6.92 0.86
C ILE A 19 -26.85 5.65 0.85
N VAL A 20 -26.81 4.92 -0.25
CA VAL A 20 -27.52 3.64 -0.41
C VAL A 20 -26.54 2.48 -0.46
N ASP A 21 -27.06 1.26 -0.56
CA ASP A 21 -26.25 0.06 -0.76
C ASP A 21 -25.27 -0.24 0.40
N TRP A 22 -25.86 -0.44 1.58
CA TRP A 22 -25.14 -0.68 2.84
C TRP A 22 -24.71 -2.15 3.02
N GLU A 23 -24.96 -3.03 2.04
CA GLU A 23 -24.69 -4.46 2.18
C GLU A 23 -23.19 -4.78 2.36
N TRP A 24 -22.32 -3.85 1.94
CA TRP A 24 -20.87 -3.91 2.14
C TRP A 24 -20.36 -3.02 3.28
N SER A 25 -21.28 -2.52 4.13
CA SER A 25 -20.92 -1.88 5.38
C SER A 25 -20.43 -2.94 6.37
N ARG A 26 -19.38 -2.61 7.14
CA ARG A 26 -18.79 -3.53 8.10
C ARG A 26 -18.32 -2.76 9.33
N VAL A 27 -18.41 -3.41 10.48
CA VAL A 27 -17.72 -2.93 11.68
C VAL A 27 -16.25 -3.16 11.47
N VAL A 28 -15.47 -2.08 11.50
CA VAL A 28 -14.01 -2.14 11.46
C VAL A 28 -13.46 -1.68 12.80
N PRO A 29 -12.34 -2.23 13.27
CA PRO A 29 -11.58 -1.61 14.35
C PRO A 29 -11.32 -0.13 14.03
N ALA A 30 -11.37 0.74 15.04
CA ALA A 30 -11.17 2.17 14.86
C ALA A 30 -9.85 2.49 14.13
N GLN A 31 -8.81 1.67 14.32
CA GLN A 31 -7.53 1.82 13.62
C GLN A 31 -7.60 1.62 12.10
N LEU A 32 -8.68 1.01 11.59
CA LEU A 32 -8.93 0.82 10.16
C LEU A 32 -9.95 1.84 9.62
N MET A 33 -10.47 2.73 10.47
CA MET A 33 -11.40 3.79 10.09
C MET A 33 -10.62 4.99 9.55
N MET A 34 -10.11 4.84 8.34
CA MET A 34 -9.25 5.83 7.70
C MET A 34 -10.06 6.92 6.98
N PRO A 35 -9.57 8.18 6.95
CA PRO A 35 -10.07 9.21 6.06
C PRO A 35 -10.01 8.73 4.60
N PRO A 36 -10.90 9.21 3.72
CA PRO A 36 -10.95 8.71 2.37
C PRO A 36 -9.64 8.95 1.60
N ILE A 37 -9.12 7.92 0.93
CA ILE A 37 -7.86 8.04 0.16
C ILE A 37 -7.98 8.92 -1.09
N TRP A 38 -9.21 9.17 -1.57
CA TRP A 38 -9.45 10.07 -2.69
C TRP A 38 -9.19 11.55 -2.35
N LEU A 39 -8.91 11.91 -1.10
CA LEU A 39 -8.48 13.26 -0.72
C LEU A 39 -7.26 13.75 -1.52
N MET A 40 -6.46 12.83 -2.05
CA MET A 40 -5.34 13.12 -2.98
C MET A 40 -5.52 12.42 -4.35
N ALA A 41 -6.76 12.12 -4.73
CA ALA A 41 -7.22 11.79 -6.08
C ALA A 41 -6.40 10.73 -6.86
N SER A 42 -6.06 9.60 -6.26
CA SER A 42 -5.12 8.71 -6.96
C SER A 42 -5.19 7.24 -6.57
N ASN A 43 -4.51 6.81 -5.51
CA ASN A 43 -4.44 5.40 -5.07
C ASN A 43 -3.55 5.33 -3.82
N LEU A 44 -3.29 4.11 -3.32
CA LEU A 44 -2.40 3.90 -2.19
C LEU A 44 -0.95 4.36 -2.44
N GLU A 45 -0.41 4.22 -3.65
CA GLU A 45 0.98 4.62 -3.94
C GLU A 45 1.19 6.10 -3.71
N PHE A 46 0.22 6.94 -4.08
CA PHE A 46 0.30 8.38 -3.79
C PHE A 46 0.21 8.67 -2.30
N VAL A 47 -0.64 7.96 -1.55
CA VAL A 47 -0.67 8.11 -0.08
C VAL A 47 0.71 7.78 0.53
N LEU A 48 1.42 6.79 -0.01
CA LEU A 48 2.78 6.43 0.41
C LEU A 48 3.84 7.45 -0.04
N LEU A 49 3.72 8.00 -1.26
CA LEU A 49 4.71 8.90 -1.85
C LEU A 49 4.63 10.33 -1.31
N ILE A 50 3.42 10.82 -1.03
CA ILE A 50 3.15 12.21 -0.63
C ILE A 50 2.34 12.26 0.68
N GLN A 51 2.81 11.50 1.68
CA GLN A 51 2.15 11.34 2.98
C GLN A 51 1.84 12.68 3.67
N ASP A 52 2.78 13.62 3.67
CA ASP A 52 2.57 14.94 4.29
C ASP A 52 1.43 15.72 3.62
N SER A 53 1.32 15.63 2.29
CA SER A 53 0.23 16.25 1.54
C SER A 53 -1.11 15.60 1.87
N TYR A 54 -1.15 14.27 1.97
CA TYR A 54 -2.35 13.55 2.40
C TYR A 54 -2.76 13.93 3.83
N ASN A 55 -1.82 13.92 4.78
CA ASN A 55 -2.04 14.31 6.17
C ASN A 55 -2.58 15.74 6.29
N LYS A 56 -2.10 16.66 5.44
CA LYS A 56 -2.62 18.02 5.34
C LYS A 56 -4.08 18.06 4.88
N GLN A 57 -4.47 17.22 3.91
CA GLN A 57 -5.89 17.11 3.50
C GLN A 57 -6.75 16.50 4.61
N VAL A 58 -6.23 15.50 5.33
CA VAL A 58 -6.92 14.92 6.51
C VAL A 58 -7.22 16.01 7.54
N ARG A 59 -6.27 16.89 7.83
CA ARG A 59 -6.48 18.04 8.74
C ARG A 59 -7.62 18.94 8.27
N TYR A 60 -7.68 19.28 6.97
CA TYR A 60 -8.77 20.09 6.44
C TYR A 60 -10.13 19.40 6.54
N LEU A 61 -10.20 18.12 6.19
CA LEU A 61 -11.42 17.34 6.32
C LEU A 61 -11.87 17.25 7.79
N ARG A 62 -10.94 16.95 8.70
CA ARG A 62 -11.23 16.82 10.13
C ARG A 62 -11.76 18.12 10.73
N ALA A 63 -11.18 19.26 10.36
CA ALA A 63 -11.68 20.58 10.77
C ALA A 63 -13.12 20.81 10.30
N ALA A 64 -13.42 20.52 9.03
CA ALA A 64 -14.79 20.64 8.50
C ALA A 64 -15.80 19.71 9.19
N VAL A 65 -15.39 18.46 9.49
CA VAL A 65 -16.21 17.51 10.27
C VAL A 65 -16.45 18.03 11.68
N GLN A 66 -15.43 18.56 12.34
CA GLN A 66 -15.54 19.12 13.69
C GLN A 66 -16.49 20.34 13.73
N GLU A 67 -16.41 21.23 12.76
CA GLU A 67 -17.33 22.36 12.62
C GLU A 67 -18.77 21.87 12.44
N ARG A 68 -18.97 20.83 11.63
CA ARG A 68 -20.29 20.24 11.40
C ARG A 68 -20.85 19.55 12.64
N GLU A 69 -20.05 18.78 13.36
CA GLU A 69 -20.42 18.16 14.64
C GLU A 69 -20.88 19.24 15.64
N LYS A 70 -20.12 20.35 15.74
CA LYS A 70 -20.46 21.49 16.60
C LYS A 70 -21.76 22.17 16.17
N ALA A 71 -21.93 22.43 14.88
CA ALA A 71 -23.14 23.08 14.35
C ALA A 71 -24.42 22.26 14.58
N LEU A 72 -24.30 20.93 14.64
CA LEU A 72 -25.39 20.01 14.91
C LEU A 72 -25.56 19.68 16.41
N GLY A 73 -24.72 20.22 17.29
CA GLY A 73 -24.74 19.90 18.72
C GLY A 73 -24.36 18.46 19.04
N LEU A 74 -23.62 17.79 18.15
CA LEU A 74 -23.15 16.43 18.33
C LEU A 74 -21.88 16.40 19.17
N LEU A 75 -21.68 15.31 19.91
CA LEU A 75 -20.39 15.05 20.53
C LEU A 75 -19.33 14.78 19.44
N PRO A 76 -18.11 15.33 19.58
CA PRO A 76 -17.02 15.00 18.67
C PRO A 76 -16.77 13.49 18.67
N ARG A 77 -16.84 12.87 17.50
CA ARG A 77 -16.53 11.44 17.34
C ARG A 77 -15.47 11.28 16.26
N LEU A 78 -15.85 11.51 15.00
CA LEU A 78 -14.95 11.29 13.87
C LEU A 78 -13.79 12.28 13.88
N SER A 79 -14.05 13.52 14.28
CA SER A 79 -13.00 14.54 14.38
C SER A 79 -11.96 14.23 15.47
N THR A 80 -12.31 13.44 16.48
CA THR A 80 -11.37 12.99 17.52
C THR A 80 -10.63 11.74 17.09
N GLU A 81 -11.34 10.74 16.54
CA GLU A 81 -10.72 9.50 16.04
C GLU A 81 -9.65 9.78 14.97
N TRP A 82 -9.85 10.81 14.13
CA TRP A 82 -8.91 11.17 13.07
C TRP A 82 -7.80 12.14 13.50
N GLU A 83 -7.73 12.57 14.77
CA GLU A 83 -6.71 13.53 15.22
C GLU A 83 -5.28 12.99 15.04
N ALA A 84 -5.05 11.74 15.42
CA ALA A 84 -3.74 11.09 15.27
C ALA A 84 -3.29 11.03 13.80
N LEU A 85 -4.25 11.00 12.87
CA LEU A 85 -4.03 10.83 11.43
C LEU A 85 -3.57 12.12 10.73
N GLU A 86 -3.50 13.25 11.43
CA GLU A 86 -2.90 14.48 10.91
C GLU A 86 -1.37 14.47 10.92
N THR A 87 -0.77 13.64 11.77
CA THR A 87 0.68 13.59 11.99
C THR A 87 1.22 12.20 11.79
N TRP A 88 0.43 11.20 12.15
CA TRP A 88 0.76 9.80 12.05
C TRP A 88 -0.38 9.05 11.39
N CYS A 89 -0.24 8.80 10.11
CA CYS A 89 -1.22 8.06 9.36
C CYS A 89 -0.49 7.04 8.52
N HIS A 90 -0.71 5.77 8.81
CA HIS A 90 -0.47 4.75 7.79
C HIS A 90 -1.82 4.19 7.35
N PRO A 91 -2.63 4.96 6.59
CA PRO A 91 -3.69 4.36 5.79
C PRO A 91 -3.11 3.21 4.99
N ALA A 92 -1.84 3.32 4.59
CA ALA A 92 -1.02 2.25 4.08
C ALA A 92 -1.08 0.96 4.92
N VAL A 93 -0.83 0.98 6.23
CA VAL A 93 -0.92 -0.23 7.07
C VAL A 93 -2.34 -0.76 7.10
N ALA A 94 -3.32 0.12 7.33
CA ALA A 94 -4.73 -0.30 7.32
C ALA A 94 -5.13 -0.92 5.96
N LEU A 95 -4.68 -0.35 4.85
CA LEU A 95 -4.94 -0.83 3.50
C LEU A 95 -4.20 -2.14 3.22
N GLY A 96 -2.93 -2.27 3.59
CA GLY A 96 -2.18 -3.51 3.46
C GLY A 96 -2.77 -4.66 4.27
N LEU A 97 -3.39 -4.36 5.42
CA LEU A 97 -4.11 -5.35 6.22
C LEU A 97 -5.49 -5.69 5.64
N ASN A 98 -6.14 -4.76 4.94
CA ASN A 98 -7.45 -4.98 4.32
C ASN A 98 -7.37 -5.59 2.91
N TYR A 99 -6.26 -5.37 2.21
CA TYR A 99 -6.05 -5.67 0.80
C TYR A 99 -4.64 -6.27 0.65
N PRO A 100 -4.51 -7.61 0.65
CA PRO A 100 -3.22 -8.30 0.61
C PRO A 100 -2.32 -7.92 -0.58
N GLU A 101 -2.91 -7.50 -1.71
CA GLU A 101 -2.20 -7.00 -2.88
C GLU A 101 -1.35 -5.75 -2.59
N HIS A 102 -1.68 -5.02 -1.52
CA HIS A 102 -0.95 -3.84 -1.08
C HIS A 102 0.17 -4.15 -0.07
N ALA A 103 0.22 -5.35 0.49
CA ALA A 103 1.18 -5.71 1.53
C ALA A 103 2.64 -5.50 1.09
N PHE A 104 2.94 -5.75 -0.20
CA PHE A 104 4.26 -5.52 -0.77
C PHE A 104 4.66 -4.03 -0.70
N LEU A 105 3.80 -3.15 -1.21
CA LEU A 105 4.06 -1.70 -1.23
C LEU A 105 4.19 -1.15 0.19
N VAL A 106 3.29 -1.55 1.09
CA VAL A 106 3.30 -1.12 2.49
C VAL A 106 4.58 -1.59 3.18
N TYR A 107 5.04 -2.81 2.94
CA TYR A 107 6.29 -3.27 3.52
C TYR A 107 7.46 -2.42 3.02
N TRP A 108 7.63 -2.26 1.71
CA TRP A 108 8.82 -1.60 1.16
C TRP A 108 8.85 -0.09 1.34
N ASP A 109 7.71 0.58 1.17
CA ASP A 109 7.65 2.05 1.21
C ASP A 109 7.42 2.62 2.60
N LEU A 110 7.10 1.75 3.58
CA LEU A 110 6.81 2.20 4.93
C LEU A 110 7.60 1.43 5.99
N VAL A 111 7.39 0.12 6.11
CA VAL A 111 8.01 -0.67 7.17
C VAL A 111 9.53 -0.70 7.00
N PHE A 112 9.99 -1.03 5.80
CA PHE A 112 11.40 -1.08 5.46
C PHE A 112 12.04 0.30 5.55
N ARG A 113 11.37 1.37 5.10
CA ARG A 113 11.91 2.74 5.17
C ARG A 113 12.11 3.28 6.57
N ASN A 114 11.36 2.79 7.55
CA ASN A 114 11.61 3.12 8.96
C ASN A 114 12.95 2.56 9.46
N VAL A 115 13.43 1.47 8.86
CA VAL A 115 14.71 0.84 9.23
C VAL A 115 15.84 1.32 8.31
N VAL A 116 15.55 1.51 7.03
CA VAL A 116 16.48 1.93 5.99
C VAL A 116 15.89 3.14 5.26
N PRO A 117 16.11 4.36 5.77
CA PRO A 117 15.54 5.57 5.18
C PRO A 117 15.97 5.78 3.73
N ARG A 118 15.09 6.43 2.96
CA ARG A 118 15.39 6.80 1.58
C ARG A 118 16.43 7.92 1.55
N THR A 119 17.45 7.76 0.72
CA THR A 119 18.39 8.84 0.38
C THR A 119 17.82 9.61 -0.80
N TRP A 120 17.44 10.87 -0.56
CA TRP A 120 16.95 11.74 -1.63
C TRP A 120 18.09 12.13 -2.56
N GLY A 121 17.88 11.99 -3.87
CA GLY A 121 18.88 12.29 -4.89
C GLY A 121 19.96 11.21 -5.06
N ALA A 122 19.73 10.00 -4.54
CA ALA A 122 20.63 8.87 -4.74
C ALA A 122 20.81 8.54 -6.22
N THR A 123 22.02 8.14 -6.60
CA THR A 123 22.30 7.59 -7.92
C THR A 123 21.82 6.13 -8.01
N GLU A 124 21.69 5.61 -9.23
CA GLU A 124 21.35 4.20 -9.45
C GLU A 124 22.37 3.26 -8.78
N GLU A 125 23.66 3.61 -8.80
CA GLU A 125 24.73 2.84 -8.15
C GLU A 125 24.57 2.80 -6.62
N GLU A 126 24.19 3.92 -6.01
CA GLU A 126 23.94 4.01 -4.57
C GLU A 126 22.71 3.19 -4.15
N ASP A 127 21.66 3.22 -4.97
CA ASP A 127 20.46 2.39 -4.76
C ASP A 127 20.80 0.89 -4.90
N GLU A 128 21.56 0.48 -5.93
CA GLU A 128 22.02 -0.90 -6.08
C GLU A 128 22.89 -1.36 -4.91
N GLN A 129 23.80 -0.49 -4.44
CA GLN A 129 24.65 -0.81 -3.30
C GLN A 129 23.84 -0.95 -2.01
N ARG A 130 22.83 -0.11 -1.81
CA ARG A 130 21.89 -0.24 -0.68
C ARG A 130 21.13 -1.56 -0.77
N ASP A 131 20.63 -1.94 -1.93
CA ASP A 131 19.90 -3.20 -2.11
C ASP A 131 20.79 -4.40 -1.79
N LYS A 132 22.05 -4.38 -2.22
CA LYS A 132 23.03 -5.41 -1.86
C LYS A 132 23.28 -5.51 -0.36
N ASN A 133 23.33 -4.37 0.33
CA ASN A 133 23.66 -4.31 1.75
C ASN A 133 22.47 -4.61 2.67
N GLU A 134 21.27 -4.17 2.29
CA GLU A 134 20.10 -4.19 3.17
C GLU A 134 19.01 -5.15 2.73
N VAL A 135 18.78 -5.29 1.42
CA VAL A 135 17.66 -6.09 0.89
C VAL A 135 18.07 -7.54 0.72
N ILE A 136 19.17 -7.80 0.01
CA ILE A 136 19.63 -9.15 -0.32
C ILE A 136 19.85 -10.01 0.95
N PRO A 137 20.54 -9.53 2.00
CA PRO A 137 20.80 -10.35 3.18
C PRO A 137 19.52 -10.72 3.94
N ARG A 138 18.52 -9.83 3.95
CA ARG A 138 17.22 -10.08 4.61
C ARG A 138 16.40 -11.12 3.88
N ILE A 139 16.33 -11.01 2.55
CA ILE A 139 15.65 -12.02 1.71
C ILE A 139 16.35 -13.37 1.89
N ARG A 140 17.70 -13.37 1.83
CA ARG A 140 18.48 -14.60 2.04
C ARG A 140 18.17 -15.24 3.40
N ALA A 141 18.26 -14.48 4.48
CA ALA A 141 17.98 -14.97 5.82
C ALA A 141 16.53 -15.49 5.94
N PHE A 142 15.55 -14.81 5.34
CA PHE A 142 14.15 -15.23 5.36
C PHE A 142 13.94 -16.58 4.65
N MET A 143 14.59 -16.77 3.50
CA MET A 143 14.51 -18.02 2.74
C MET A 143 15.27 -19.15 3.42
N GLU A 144 16.46 -18.87 3.98
CA GLU A 144 17.29 -19.87 4.63
C GLU A 144 16.73 -20.34 5.97
N ALA A 145 15.90 -19.55 6.64
CA ALA A 145 15.32 -19.86 7.95
C ALA A 145 14.30 -21.01 7.96
N SER A 146 13.90 -21.56 6.82
CA SER A 146 12.88 -22.62 6.74
C SER A 146 13.16 -23.59 5.60
N GLU A 147 13.25 -24.88 5.92
CA GLU A 147 13.41 -25.95 4.92
C GLU A 147 12.27 -25.93 3.88
N GLU A 148 11.04 -25.64 4.31
CA GLU A 148 9.89 -25.50 3.40
C GLU A 148 10.09 -24.36 2.39
N ARG A 149 10.61 -23.21 2.83
CA ARG A 149 10.87 -22.06 1.95
C ARG A 149 12.03 -22.34 1.00
N GLN A 150 13.06 -23.04 1.46
CA GLN A 150 14.16 -23.49 0.61
C GLN A 150 13.65 -24.46 -0.47
N ALA A 151 12.86 -25.46 -0.09
CA ALA A 151 12.25 -26.41 -1.03
C ALA A 151 11.31 -25.71 -2.03
N PHE A 152 10.54 -24.71 -1.58
CA PHE A 152 9.72 -23.86 -2.44
C PHE A 152 10.56 -23.10 -3.48
N LEU A 153 11.67 -22.49 -3.04
CA LEU A 153 12.57 -21.74 -3.92
C LEU A 153 13.20 -22.64 -4.98
N GLU A 154 13.70 -23.80 -4.57
CA GLU A 154 14.26 -24.79 -5.49
C GLU A 154 13.23 -25.24 -6.53
N ARG A 155 11.99 -25.48 -6.10
CA ARG A 155 10.90 -25.81 -7.02
C ARG A 155 10.65 -24.68 -8.02
N LYS A 156 10.57 -23.43 -7.56
CA LYS A 156 10.37 -22.27 -8.45
C LYS A 156 11.53 -22.06 -9.42
N ILE A 157 12.76 -22.31 -8.98
CA ILE A 157 13.94 -22.29 -9.86
C ILE A 157 13.81 -23.35 -10.96
N ARG A 158 13.40 -24.58 -10.63
CA ARG A 158 13.18 -25.64 -11.63
C ARG A 158 12.08 -25.27 -12.62
N GLU A 159 10.91 -24.84 -12.13
CA GLU A 159 9.78 -24.39 -12.97
C GLU A 159 10.21 -23.26 -13.94
N GLN A 160 11.03 -22.32 -13.46
CA GLN A 160 11.53 -21.22 -14.29
C GLN A 160 12.49 -21.68 -15.39
N LEU A 161 13.36 -22.65 -15.08
CA LEU A 161 14.29 -23.22 -16.06
C LEU A 161 13.54 -24.03 -17.12
N GLU A 162 12.54 -24.81 -16.72
CA GLU A 162 11.65 -25.53 -17.64
C GLU A 162 10.92 -24.55 -18.56
N PHE A 163 10.38 -23.46 -18.01
CA PHE A 163 9.75 -22.40 -18.81
C PHE A 163 10.71 -21.79 -19.83
N PHE A 164 11.98 -21.57 -19.48
CA PHE A 164 12.98 -21.02 -20.41
C PHE A 164 13.30 -21.97 -21.58
N GLU A 165 13.24 -23.28 -21.39
CA GLU A 165 13.39 -24.24 -22.48
C GLU A 165 12.16 -24.24 -23.39
N VAL A 166 10.95 -24.26 -22.81
CA VAL A 166 9.70 -24.18 -23.58
C VAL A 166 9.64 -22.89 -24.40
N GLU A 167 10.02 -21.76 -23.80
CA GLU A 167 10.08 -20.46 -24.47
C GLU A 167 11.09 -20.47 -25.63
N LYS A 168 12.27 -21.05 -25.42
CA LYS A 168 13.29 -21.20 -26.47
C LYS A 168 12.75 -22.00 -27.65
N GLU A 169 12.05 -23.10 -27.41
CA GLU A 169 11.41 -23.90 -28.46
C GLU A 169 10.32 -23.11 -29.18
N HIS A 170 9.46 -22.41 -28.42
CA HIS A 170 8.34 -21.63 -28.96
C HIS A 170 8.79 -20.48 -29.86
N TYR A 171 9.82 -19.73 -29.45
CA TYR A 171 10.32 -18.56 -30.20
C TYR A 171 11.53 -18.88 -31.10
N GLY A 172 12.01 -20.13 -31.13
CA GLY A 172 13.13 -20.55 -31.97
C GLY A 172 14.49 -19.96 -31.54
N PHE A 173 14.69 -19.69 -30.25
CA PHE A 173 15.96 -19.16 -29.76
C PHE A 173 17.07 -20.22 -29.80
N LYS A 174 18.31 -19.79 -30.09
CA LYS A 174 19.47 -20.70 -30.14
C LYS A 174 19.84 -21.27 -28.77
N VAL A 175 19.58 -20.53 -27.70
CA VAL A 175 19.90 -20.88 -26.33
C VAL A 175 18.76 -20.47 -25.40
N PRO A 176 18.48 -21.23 -24.33
CA PRO A 176 17.50 -20.86 -23.32
C PRO A 176 18.01 -19.66 -22.52
N ARG A 177 17.08 -18.86 -21.98
CA ARG A 177 17.43 -17.83 -20.99
C ARG A 177 18.01 -18.49 -19.75
N ARG A 178 18.83 -17.74 -19.02
CA ARG A 178 19.49 -18.20 -17.79
C ARG A 178 19.06 -17.34 -16.63
N ILE A 179 18.94 -17.95 -15.46
CA ILE A 179 18.79 -17.20 -14.21
C ILE A 179 20.12 -16.47 -13.99
N VAL A 180 20.08 -15.13 -14.10
CA VAL A 180 21.25 -14.30 -13.85
C VAL A 180 21.49 -14.30 -12.35
N LYS A 181 22.57 -14.96 -11.90
CA LYS A 181 23.11 -14.70 -10.58
C LYS A 181 23.77 -13.32 -10.64
N ARG A 182 23.04 -12.26 -10.27
CA ARG A 182 23.70 -10.97 -10.00
C ARG A 182 24.72 -11.26 -8.88
N HIS A 183 26.00 -11.14 -9.19
CA HIS A 183 27.06 -11.33 -8.21
C HIS A 183 26.82 -10.36 -7.06
N SER A 184 26.65 -10.96 -5.88
CA SER A 184 26.63 -10.32 -4.56
C SER A 184 27.74 -9.29 -4.42
#